data_AF-A0A852K5W4-F1
#
_entry.id   AF-A0A852K5W4-F1
#
_cell.length_a   1.000
_cell.length_b   1.000
_cell.length_c   1.000
_cell.angle_alpha   90.00
_cell.angle_beta   90.00
_cell.angle_gamma   90.00
#
_symmetry.space_group_name_H-M   'P 1'
#
loop_
_entity.id
_entity.type
_entity.pdbx_description
1 polymer ?
#
loop_
_entity_poly.entity_id
_entity_poly.type
_entity_poly.pdbx_seq_one_letter_code
_entity_poly.pdbx_strand_id
1 'polypeptide(L)'
;MAAAESPSAALRRRDLCSRGIRLAGKMRADVVDLLDAYVEQQGLDASASVAAVEGVPLAAVERWDEQTGTQRLLENLAAYRAFRALLAQMLEEQREQLGEADAGLGRALAAVLLQVSAFAYHLEELLRLES
;
A
#
# COMPACT_ATOMS: atom_id res chain seq x y z
N MET A 1 -23.24 -6.74 -22.56
CA MET A 1 -24.25 -5.76 -22.17
C MET A 1 -23.86 -5.21 -20.80
N ALA A 2 -23.39 -3.97 -20.72
CA ALA A 2 -23.15 -3.33 -19.43
C ALA A 2 -24.51 -2.99 -18.80
N ALA A 3 -24.82 -3.59 -17.65
CA ALA A 3 -25.97 -3.18 -16.87
C ALA A 3 -25.79 -1.70 -16.49
N ALA A 4 -26.81 -0.88 -16.71
CA ALA A 4 -26.78 0.52 -16.31
C ALA A 4 -26.62 0.58 -14.77
N GLU A 5 -25.48 1.12 -14.30
CA GLU A 5 -25.23 1.31 -12.87
C GLU A 5 -26.38 2.14 -12.28
N SER A 6 -26.98 1.66 -11.20
CA SER A 6 -27.98 2.45 -10.47
C SER A 6 -27.33 3.72 -9.92
N PRO A 7 -28.05 4.86 -9.85
CA PRO A 7 -27.50 6.12 -9.31
C PRO A 7 -26.89 5.98 -7.91
N SER A 8 -27.43 5.08 -7.09
CA SER A 8 -26.91 4.77 -5.75
C SER A 8 -25.55 4.04 -5.79
N ALA A 9 -25.39 3.07 -6.71
CA ALA A 9 -24.14 2.36 -6.91
C ALA A 9 -23.02 3.30 -7.42
N ALA A 10 -23.35 4.18 -8.37
CA ALA A 10 -22.41 5.17 -8.89
C ALA A 10 -21.93 6.16 -7.81
N LEU A 11 -22.83 6.64 -6.94
CA LEU A 11 -22.47 7.49 -5.80
C LEU A 11 -21.59 6.77 -4.79
N ARG A 12 -21.92 5.51 -4.46
CA ARG A 12 -21.12 4.68 -3.55
C ARG A 12 -19.72 4.43 -4.11
N ARG A 13 -19.61 4.13 -5.41
CA ARG A 13 -18.33 3.94 -6.10
C ARG A 13 -17.48 5.22 -6.05
N ARG A 14 -18.07 6.38 -6.35
CA ARG A 14 -17.38 7.68 -6.29
C ARG A 14 -16.86 8.00 -4.89
N ASP A 15 -17.66 7.76 -3.86
CA ASP A 15 -17.26 7.98 -2.48
C ASP A 15 -16.14 7.05 -2.04
N LEU A 16 -16.23 5.75 -2.37
CA LEU A 16 -15.14 4.80 -2.14
C LEU A 16 -13.88 5.20 -2.89
N CYS A 17 -13.93 5.55 -4.17
CA CYS A 17 -12.76 6.03 -4.90
C CYS A 17 -12.12 7.25 -4.21
N SER A 18 -12.93 8.20 -3.76
CA SER A 18 -12.44 9.41 -3.07
C SER A 18 -11.76 9.08 -1.74
N ARG A 19 -12.33 8.14 -0.96
CA ARG A 19 -11.72 7.64 0.28
C ARG A 19 -10.42 6.88 0.01
N GLY A 20 -10.41 6.03 -1.02
CA GLY A 20 -9.24 5.27 -1.45
C GLY A 20 -8.08 6.18 -1.84
N ILE A 21 -8.33 7.23 -2.63
CA ILE A 21 -7.31 8.21 -3.02
C ILE A 21 -6.69 8.89 -1.79
N ARG A 22 -7.53 9.30 -0.82
CA ARG A 22 -7.03 9.90 0.43
C ARG A 22 -6.18 8.94 1.25
N LEU A 23 -6.63 7.68 1.37
CA LEU A 23 -5.89 6.65 2.12
C LEU A 23 -4.54 6.34 1.44
N ALA A 24 -4.52 6.21 0.11
CA ALA A 24 -3.29 6.03 -0.66
C ALA A 24 -2.33 7.21 -0.49
N GLY A 25 -2.84 8.45 -0.51
CA GLY A 25 -2.04 9.65 -0.27
C GLY A 25 -1.40 9.68 1.12
N LYS A 26 -2.17 9.36 2.17
CA LYS A 26 -1.66 9.29 3.54
C LYS A 26 -0.63 8.17 3.70
N MET A 27 -0.92 6.98 3.18
CA MET A 27 -0.01 5.84 3.21
C MET A 27 1.30 6.14 2.49
N ARG A 28 1.26 6.83 1.34
CA ARG A 28 2.48 7.25 0.65
C ARG A 28 3.35 8.16 1.51
N ALA A 29 2.76 9.13 2.22
CA ALA A 29 3.52 10.01 3.11
C ALA A 29 4.17 9.20 4.25
N ASP A 30 3.40 8.32 4.88
CA ASP A 30 3.88 7.56 6.04
C ASP A 30 4.91 6.49 5.66
N VAL A 31 4.84 5.96 4.42
CA VAL A 31 5.89 5.10 3.86
C VAL A 31 7.18 5.87 3.64
N VAL A 32 7.12 7.13 3.18
CA VAL A 32 8.34 7.97 3.05
C VAL A 32 8.97 8.19 4.42
N ASP A 33 8.18 8.59 5.42
CA ASP A 33 8.66 8.78 6.80
C ASP A 33 9.25 7.48 7.38
N LEU A 34 8.65 6.32 7.07
CA LEU A 34 9.15 5.00 7.46
C LEU A 34 10.50 4.68 6.79
N LEU A 35 10.66 4.98 5.50
CA LEU A 35 11.93 4.78 4.80
C LEU A 35 13.03 5.64 5.42
N ASP A 36 12.74 6.91 5.73
CA ASP A 36 13.71 7.82 6.36
C ASP A 36 14.15 7.27 7.72
N ALA A 37 13.19 6.85 8.56
CA ALA A 37 13.49 6.22 9.85
C ALA A 37 14.31 4.93 9.70
N TYR A 38 14.02 4.11 8.69
CA TYR A 38 14.77 2.88 8.43
C TYR A 38 16.21 3.17 8.00
N VAL A 39 16.42 4.13 7.10
CA VAL A 39 17.75 4.55 6.62
C VAL A 39 18.60 5.06 7.78
N GLU A 40 18.03 5.92 8.63
CA GLU A 40 18.71 6.44 9.82
C GLU A 40 19.12 5.32 10.79
N GLN A 41 18.20 4.39 11.09
CA GLN A 41 18.48 3.29 12.03
C GLN A 41 19.49 2.28 11.50
N GLN A 42 19.49 2.00 10.20
CA GLN A 42 20.41 1.06 9.57
C GLN A 42 21.77 1.68 9.20
N GLY A 43 21.95 2.99 9.41
CA GLY A 43 23.16 3.71 9.02
C GLY A 43 23.39 3.71 7.50
N LEU A 44 22.31 3.65 6.72
CA LEU A 44 22.36 3.67 5.27
C LEU A 44 22.58 5.10 4.76
N ASP A 45 23.17 5.24 3.58
CA ASP A 45 23.31 6.54 2.93
C ASP A 45 21.93 7.08 2.54
N ALA A 46 21.61 8.33 2.89
CA ALA A 46 20.35 8.99 2.53
C ALA A 46 20.16 9.16 1.01
N SER A 47 21.23 9.02 0.22
CA SER A 47 21.17 8.94 -1.24
C SER A 47 20.82 7.56 -1.79
N ALA A 48 20.73 6.53 -0.92
CA ALA A 48 20.33 5.19 -1.32
C ALA A 48 18.89 5.20 -1.84
N SER A 49 18.76 5.01 -3.15
CA SER A 49 17.46 4.96 -3.81
C SER A 49 16.92 3.54 -3.80
N VAL A 50 15.75 3.33 -3.18
CA VAL A 50 15.01 2.07 -3.30
C VAL A 50 14.67 1.74 -4.76
N ALA A 51 14.51 2.75 -5.62
CA ALA A 51 14.29 2.55 -7.05
C ALA A 51 15.54 2.06 -7.81
N ALA A 52 16.73 2.15 -7.21
CA ALA A 52 17.96 1.61 -7.76
C ALA A 52 18.28 0.18 -7.30
N VAL A 53 17.48 -0.36 -6.36
CA VAL A 53 17.66 -1.73 -5.85
C VAL A 53 17.17 -2.74 -6.89
N GLU A 54 18.08 -3.62 -7.32
CA GLU A 54 17.76 -4.68 -8.27
C GLU A 54 16.66 -5.59 -7.70
N GLY A 55 15.63 -5.86 -8.51
CA GLY A 55 14.48 -6.68 -8.10
C GLY A 55 13.30 -5.91 -7.49
N VAL A 56 13.39 -4.59 -7.28
CA VAL A 56 12.22 -3.77 -6.96
C VAL A 56 11.41 -3.56 -8.24
N PRO A 57 10.17 -4.09 -8.33
CA PRO A 57 9.36 -3.93 -9.53
C PRO A 57 9.04 -2.45 -9.74
N LEU A 58 9.28 -1.96 -10.96
CA LEU A 58 8.79 -0.65 -11.37
C LEU A 58 7.27 -0.65 -11.24
N ALA A 59 6.70 0.48 -10.79
CA ALA A 59 5.27 0.64 -10.74
C ALA A 59 4.70 0.31 -12.12
N ALA A 60 3.78 -0.65 -12.21
CA ALA A 60 3.24 -1.21 -13.46
C ALA A 60 2.36 -0.23 -14.27
N VAL A 61 2.58 1.08 -14.10
CA VAL A 61 1.88 2.20 -14.73
C VAL A 61 1.95 2.10 -16.26
N GLU A 62 3.01 1.49 -16.81
CA GLU A 62 3.19 1.32 -18.25
C GLU A 62 2.14 0.45 -18.93
N ARG A 63 1.44 -0.42 -18.18
CA ARG A 63 0.43 -1.33 -18.73
C ARG A 63 -1.00 -0.96 -18.34
N TRP A 64 -1.16 0.17 -17.66
CA TRP A 64 -2.45 0.55 -17.12
C TRP A 64 -3.47 0.80 -18.23
N ASP A 65 -3.10 1.50 -19.29
CA ASP A 65 -3.96 1.79 -20.44
C ASP A 65 -4.48 0.53 -21.17
N GLU A 66 -3.74 -0.57 -21.10
CA GLU A 66 -4.12 -1.89 -21.63
C GLU A 66 -5.07 -2.67 -20.71
N GLN A 67 -5.21 -2.26 -19.44
CA GLN A 67 -5.96 -2.97 -18.42
C GLN A 67 -7.34 -2.37 -18.16
N THR A 68 -8.32 -3.25 -17.92
CA THR A 68 -9.62 -2.87 -17.36
C THR A 68 -9.49 -2.36 -15.93
N GLY A 69 -10.48 -1.59 -15.46
CA GLY A 69 -10.54 -1.13 -14.06
C GLY A 69 -10.46 -2.27 -13.05
N THR A 70 -11.17 -3.37 -13.32
CA THR A 70 -11.15 -4.58 -12.50
C THR A 70 -9.78 -5.26 -12.48
N GLN A 71 -9.10 -5.39 -13.63
CA GLN A 71 -7.73 -5.95 -13.68
C GLN A 71 -6.77 -5.11 -12.85
N ARG A 72 -6.80 -3.78 -13.00
CA ARG A 72 -5.99 -2.86 -12.17
C ARG A 72 -6.27 -3.05 -10.68
N LEU A 73 -7.54 -3.16 -10.27
CA LEU A 73 -7.92 -3.38 -8.88
C LEU A 73 -7.40 -4.72 -8.33
N LEU A 74 -7.50 -5.81 -9.12
CA LEU A 74 -7.01 -7.13 -8.73
C LEU A 74 -5.48 -7.14 -8.56
N GLU A 75 -4.75 -6.56 -9.51
CA GLU A 75 -3.28 -6.46 -9.43
C GLU A 75 -2.84 -5.61 -8.25
N ASN A 76 -3.49 -4.46 -8.03
CA ASN A 76 -3.21 -3.63 -6.86
C ASN A 76 -3.50 -4.40 -5.57
N LEU A 77 -4.63 -5.11 -5.47
CA LEU A 77 -4.97 -5.89 -4.27
C LEU A 77 -3.93 -6.98 -4.00
N ALA A 78 -3.44 -7.66 -5.04
CA ALA A 78 -2.37 -8.64 -4.90
C ALA A 78 -1.07 -7.99 -4.39
N ALA A 79 -0.68 -6.84 -4.96
CA ALA A 79 0.50 -6.09 -4.55
C ALA A 79 0.41 -5.63 -3.07
N TYR A 80 -0.72 -5.05 -2.66
CA TYR A 80 -0.91 -4.60 -1.27
C TYR A 80 -0.97 -5.76 -0.27
N ARG A 81 -1.47 -6.93 -0.67
CA ARG A 81 -1.41 -8.15 0.17
C ARG A 81 0.02 -8.65 0.35
N ALA A 82 0.82 -8.65 -0.72
CA ALA A 82 2.24 -8.99 -0.65
C ALA A 82 3.01 -7.99 0.22
N PHE A 83 2.78 -6.69 0.03
CA PHE A 83 3.40 -5.65 0.83
C PHE A 83 3.04 -5.77 2.32
N ARG A 84 1.77 -6.07 2.64
CA ARG A 84 1.32 -6.35 4.02
C ARG A 84 2.11 -7.49 4.65
N ALA A 85 2.34 -8.58 3.91
CA ALA A 85 3.09 -9.73 4.41
C ALA A 85 4.55 -9.38 4.72
N LEU A 86 5.20 -8.62 3.83
CA LEU A 86 6.57 -8.14 4.03
C LEU A 86 6.70 -7.21 5.24
N LEU A 87 5.77 -6.25 5.40
CA LEU A 87 5.76 -5.36 6.56
C LEU A 87 5.53 -6.12 7.87
N ALA A 88 4.67 -7.13 7.87
CA ALA A 88 4.43 -7.97 9.05
C ALA A 88 5.69 -8.77 9.41
N GLN A 89 6.37 -9.35 8.42
CA GLN A 89 7.63 -10.06 8.64
C GLN A 89 8.71 -9.12 9.20
N MET A 90 8.90 -7.95 8.58
CA MET A 90 9.88 -6.95 9.02
C MET A 90 9.58 -6.46 10.46
N LEU A 91 8.31 -6.27 10.81
CA LEU A 91 7.92 -5.91 12.18
C LEU A 91 8.25 -7.00 13.20
N GLU A 92 8.10 -8.28 12.83
CA GLU A 92 8.47 -9.41 13.69
C GLU A 92 9.98 -9.50 13.88
N GLU A 93 10.75 -9.43 12.78
CA GLU A 93 12.22 -9.42 12.82
C GLU A 93 12.77 -8.27 13.67
N GLN A 94 12.20 -7.08 13.54
CA GLN A 94 12.57 -5.91 14.35
C GLN A 94 12.33 -6.15 15.84
N ARG A 95 11.20 -6.77 16.20
CA ARG A 95 10.89 -7.11 17.60
C ARG A 95 11.86 -8.12 18.18
N GLU A 96 12.25 -9.13 17.39
CA GLU A 96 13.19 -10.16 17.81
C GLU A 96 14.62 -9.62 17.97
N GLN A 97 15.05 -8.69 17.11
CA GLN A 97 16.44 -8.23 17.06
C GLN A 97 16.75 -7.05 17.99
N LEU A 98 15.81 -6.10 18.13
CA LEU A 98 16.10 -4.79 18.75
C LEU A 98 15.35 -4.55 20.07
N GLY A 99 14.31 -5.33 20.39
CA GLY A 99 13.51 -5.13 21.60
C GLY A 99 12.91 -3.71 21.70
N GLU A 100 12.81 -3.14 22.90
CA GLU A 100 12.27 -1.78 23.10
C GLU A 100 13.18 -0.63 22.65
N ALA A 101 14.44 -0.92 22.29
CA ALA A 101 15.42 0.10 21.93
C ALA A 101 15.05 0.88 20.64
N ASP A 102 14.21 0.28 19.78
CA ASP A 102 13.72 0.91 18.56
C ASP A 102 12.18 0.96 18.48
N ALA A 103 11.56 1.45 19.56
CA ALA A 103 10.12 1.69 19.58
C ALA A 103 9.64 2.70 18.53
N GLY A 104 10.54 3.51 17.94
CA GLY A 104 10.25 4.48 16.89
C GLY A 104 9.91 3.79 15.56
N LEU A 105 10.87 3.03 15.03
CA LEU A 105 10.69 2.29 13.77
C LEU A 105 9.59 1.24 13.89
N GLY A 106 9.52 0.53 15.01
CA GLY A 106 8.46 -0.46 15.26
C GLY A 106 7.05 0.15 15.25
N ARG A 107 6.87 1.36 15.80
CA ARG A 107 5.57 2.08 15.72
C ARG A 107 5.26 2.54 14.30
N ALA A 108 6.25 3.05 13.57
CA ALA A 108 6.07 3.47 12.18
C ALA A 108 5.67 2.29 11.29
N LEU A 109 6.37 1.15 11.42
CA LEU A 109 6.03 -0.10 10.73
C LEU A 109 4.61 -0.57 11.04
N ALA A 110 4.22 -0.59 12.31
CA ALA A 110 2.88 -0.99 12.71
C ALA A 110 1.80 -0.05 12.15
N ALA A 111 2.06 1.26 12.09
CA ALA A 111 1.14 2.24 11.52
C ALA A 111 0.94 2.04 10.01
N VAL A 112 2.04 1.88 9.26
CA VAL A 112 1.97 1.62 7.82
C VAL A 112 1.30 0.26 7.53
N LEU A 113 1.61 -0.78 8.32
CA LEU A 113 0.96 -2.09 8.21
C LEU A 113 -0.56 -2.00 8.37
N LEU A 114 -1.04 -1.20 9.32
CA LEU A 114 -2.47 -0.96 9.53
C LEU A 114 -3.10 -0.24 8.32
N GLN A 115 -2.41 0.77 7.78
CA GLN A 115 -2.89 1.52 6.60
C GLN A 115 -2.97 0.64 5.36
N VAL A 116 -1.94 -0.17 5.09
CA VAL A 116 -1.92 -1.14 3.98
C VAL A 116 -3.06 -2.14 4.15
N SER A 117 -3.33 -2.61 5.38
CA SER A 117 -4.43 -3.52 5.67
C SER A 117 -5.79 -2.88 5.39
N ALA A 118 -5.99 -1.63 5.82
CA ALA A 118 -7.20 -0.87 5.54
C ALA A 118 -7.37 -0.62 4.03
N PHE A 119 -6.28 -0.34 3.31
CA PHE A 119 -6.34 -0.10 1.87
C PHE A 119 -6.66 -1.37 1.08
N ALA A 120 -6.09 -2.52 1.47
CA ALA A 120 -6.44 -3.80 0.86
C ALA A 120 -7.94 -4.12 1.03
N TYR A 121 -8.50 -3.90 2.21
CA TYR A 121 -9.95 -4.06 2.43
C TYR A 121 -10.77 -3.10 1.57
N HIS A 122 -10.30 -1.85 1.43
CA HIS A 122 -10.94 -0.85 0.58
C HIS A 122 -10.96 -1.24 -0.90
N LEU A 123 -9.88 -1.86 -1.40
CA LEU A 123 -9.83 -2.40 -2.77
C LEU A 123 -10.79 -3.58 -2.96
N GLU A 124 -10.94 -4.45 -1.95
CA GLU A 124 -11.95 -5.52 -1.99
C GLU A 124 -13.37 -4.97 -2.05
N GLU A 125 -13.69 -3.90 -1.32
CA GLU A 125 -14.99 -3.24 -1.42
C GLU A 125 -15.24 -2.66 -2.82
N LEU A 126 -14.23 -2.05 -3.44
CA LEU A 126 -14.34 -1.55 -4.81
C LEU A 126 -14.58 -2.69 -5.81
N LEU A 127 -13.86 -3.82 -5.67
CA LEU A 127 -14.06 -5.00 -6.51
C LEU A 127 -15.48 -5.57 -6.40
N ARG A 128 -16.06 -5.61 -5.20
CA ARG A 128 -17.44 -6.05 -4.99
C ARG A 128 -18.48 -5.18 -5.69
N LEU A 129 -18.15 -3.93 -6.02
CA LEU A 129 -19.03 -3.05 -6.81
C LEU A 129 -18.86 -3.20 -8.32
N GLU A 130 -17.75 -3.78 -8.78
CA GLU A 130 -17.50 -4.06 -10.20
C GLU A 130 -17.93 -5.48 -10.62
N SER A 131 -18.36 -6.31 -9.66
CA SER A 131 -18.83 -7.69 -9.84
C SER A 131 -20.34 -7.77 -10.05
#